data_AF-A7RN25-F1
#
_entry.id   AF-A7RN25-F1
#
_cell.length_a   1.000
_cell.length_b   1.000
_cell.length_c   1.000
_cell.angle_alpha   90.00
_cell.angle_beta   90.00
_cell.angle_gamma   90.00
#
_symmetry.space_group_name_H-M   'P 1'
#
loop_
_entity.id
_entity.type
_entity.pdbx_description
1 polymer ?
#
loop_
_entity_poly.entity_id
_entity_poly.type
_entity_poly.pdbx_seq_one_letter_code
_entity_poly.pdbx_strand_id
1 'polypeptide(L)' 'DPERLWCICRKPHGNRFMICCDRCDEWFHGDCIGITMSQGRQMEKSGIEYNCPKC' A
#
# COMPACT_ATOMS: atom_id res chain seq x y z
N ASP A 1 3.46 -9.53 -12.67
CA ASP A 1 4.23 -8.75 -13.65
C ASP A 1 5.22 -7.88 -12.89
N PRO A 2 6.53 -8.17 -12.98
CA PRO A 2 7.58 -7.44 -12.27
C PRO A 2 7.78 -6.01 -12.76
N GLU A 3 7.28 -5.65 -13.94
CA GLU A 3 7.39 -4.29 -14.49
C GLU A 3 6.15 -3.45 -14.25
N ARG A 4 5.06 -4.06 -13.77
CA ARG A 4 3.82 -3.36 -13.49
C ARG A 4 4.04 -2.24 -12.47
N LEU A 5 3.70 -1.03 -12.88
CA LEU A 5 3.83 0.17 -12.07
C LEU A 5 2.62 0.32 -11.16
N TRP A 6 2.91 0.55 -9.89
CA TRP A 6 1.92 0.78 -8.84
C TRP A 6 2.24 2.07 -8.12
N CYS A 7 1.45 2.36 -7.07
CA CYS A 7 1.72 3.42 -6.10
C CYS A 7 1.69 4.82 -6.72
N ILE A 8 1.72 5.84 -5.87
CA ILE A 8 1.84 7.23 -6.30
C ILE A 8 3.19 7.54 -6.95
N CYS A 9 4.24 6.78 -6.62
CA CYS A 9 5.59 6.98 -7.15
C CYS A 9 5.79 6.36 -8.55
N ARG A 10 4.79 5.64 -9.08
CA ARG A 10 4.83 4.97 -10.39
C ARG A 10 6.06 4.08 -10.54
N LYS A 11 6.31 3.23 -9.54
CA LYS A 11 7.41 2.25 -9.54
C LYS A 11 6.86 0.84 -9.35
N PRO A 12 7.59 -0.19 -9.77
CA PRO A 12 7.23 -1.58 -9.48
C PRO A 12 7.23 -1.90 -7.98
N HIS A 13 6.80 -3.12 -7.63
CA HIS A 13 6.79 -3.62 -6.24
C HIS A 13 8.14 -3.41 -5.53
N GLY A 14 9.25 -3.78 -6.18
CA GLY A 14 10.61 -3.49 -5.69
C GLY A 14 10.96 -4.13 -4.34
N ASN A 15 10.30 -5.25 -3.99
CA ASN A 15 10.44 -5.98 -2.71
C ASN A 15 10.22 -5.12 -1.45
N ARG A 16 9.45 -4.03 -1.59
CA ARG A 16 9.03 -3.17 -0.48
C ARG A 16 7.68 -3.63 0.04
N PHE A 17 7.40 -3.37 1.33
CA PHE A 17 6.06 -3.55 1.87
C PHE A 17 5.06 -2.69 1.09
N MET A 18 3.94 -3.30 0.71
CA MET A 18 2.83 -2.64 0.06
C MET A 18 1.51 -2.91 0.77
N ILE A 19 0.59 -1.96 0.66
CA ILE A 19 -0.79 -2.05 1.17
C ILE A 19 -1.77 -1.72 0.04
N CYS A 20 -2.90 -2.43 -0.01
CA CYS A 20 -3.96 -2.20 -0.97
C CYS A 20 -4.98 -1.21 -0.40
N CYS A 21 -5.43 -0.25 -1.20
CA CYS A 21 -6.55 0.62 -0.84
C CYS A 21 -7.88 -0.11 -1.05
N ASP A 22 -8.70 -0.20 -0.01
CA ASP A 22 -10.00 -0.91 -0.06
C ASP A 22 -11.05 -0.20 -0.95
N ARG A 23 -10.83 1.09 -1.30
CA ARG A 23 -11.75 1.87 -2.15
C ARG A 23 -11.46 1.78 -3.65
N CYS A 24 -10.19 1.67 -4.05
CA CYS A 24 -9.79 1.77 -5.47
C CYS A 24 -8.92 0.62 -5.96
N ASP A 25 -8.67 -0.37 -5.11
CA ASP A 25 -7.87 -1.58 -5.42
C ASP A 25 -6.44 -1.30 -5.92
N GLU A 26 -5.94 -0.08 -5.67
CA GLU A 26 -4.58 0.33 -6.03
C GLU A 26 -3.61 0.01 -4.89
N TRP A 27 -2.38 -0.38 -5.25
CA TRP A 27 -1.34 -0.78 -4.30
C TRP A 27 -0.34 0.33 -4.06
N PHE A 28 0.04 0.55 -2.80
CA PHE A 28 0.94 1.62 -2.38
C PHE A 28 2.11 1.07 -1.59
N HIS A 29 3.32 1.57 -1.87
CA HIS A 29 4.46 1.30 -0.99
C HIS A 29 4.25 2.02 0.34
N GLY A 30 4.41 1.30 1.44
CA GLY A 30 4.13 1.86 2.76
C GLY A 30 4.92 3.13 3.08
N ASP A 31 6.20 3.18 2.71
CA ASP A 31 7.05 4.36 2.87
C ASP A 31 6.64 5.55 1.98
N CYS A 32 6.00 5.32 0.83
CA CYS A 32 5.44 6.40 0.00
C CYS A 32 4.21 7.08 0.63
N ILE A 33 3.54 6.41 1.57
CA ILE A 33 2.32 6.90 2.23
C ILE A 33 2.46 7.02 3.75
N GLY A 34 3.67 6.85 4.30
CA GLY A 34 3.94 6.97 5.73
C GLY A 34 3.42 5.81 6.60
N ILE A 35 3.16 4.64 6.02
CA ILE A 35 2.73 3.43 6.74
C ILE A 35 3.88 2.42 6.79
N THR A 36 4.30 2.07 8.01
CA THR A 36 5.29 1.02 8.24
C THR A 36 4.67 -0.38 8.12
N MET A 37 5.49 -1.39 7.84
CA MET A 37 5.04 -2.78 7.80
C MET A 37 4.42 -3.25 9.14
N SER A 38 4.88 -2.74 10.29
CA SER A 38 4.28 -3.03 11.60
C SER A 38 2.88 -2.44 11.73
N GLN A 39 2.68 -1.19 11.30
CA GLN A 39 1.36 -0.57 11.27
C GLN A 39 0.40 -1.33 10.34
N GLY A 40 0.85 -1.66 9.12
CA GLY A 40 0.04 -2.43 8.17
C GLY A 40 -0.42 -3.79 8.74
N ARG A 41 0.48 -4.53 9.39
CA ARG A 41 0.12 -5.78 10.08
C ARG A 41 -0.83 -5.59 11.26
N GLN A 42 -0.76 -4.45 11.95
CA GLN A 42 -1.69 -4.13 13.02
C GLN A 42 -3.07 -3.82 12.46
N MET A 43 -3.15 -3.06 11.36
CA MET A 43 -4.41 -2.77 10.66
C MET A 43 -5.10 -4.06 10.21
N GLU A 44 -4.36 -4.96 9.56
CA GLU A 44 -4.87 -6.28 9.15
C GLU A 44 -5.42 -7.08 10.34
N LYS A 45 -4.66 -7.18 11.44
CA LYS A 45 -5.10 -7.89 12.65
C LYS A 45 -6.33 -7.26 13.31
N SER A 46 -6.48 -5.94 13.21
CA SER A 46 -7.59 -5.20 13.80
C SER A 46 -8.78 -5.04 12.85
N GLY A 47 -8.70 -5.55 11.61
CA GLY A 47 -9.76 -5.38 10.61
C GLY A 47 -9.97 -3.92 10.20
N ILE A 48 -8.92 -3.10 10.26
CA ILE A 48 -8.97 -1.69 9.86
C ILE A 48 -8.69 -1.61 8.36
N GLU A 49 -9.66 -1.09 7.61
CA GLU A 49 -9.53 -0.78 6.19
C GLU A 49 -8.53 0.37 5.97
N TYR A 50 -7.76 0.28 4.89
CA TYR A 50 -6.89 1.35 4.43
C TYR A 50 -7.50 2.08 3.24
N ASN A 51 -7.71 3.39 3.39
CA ASN A 51 -8.10 4.28 2.30
C ASN A 51 -6.94 5.21 1.94
N CYS A 52 -6.54 5.20 0.67
CA CYS A 52 -5.43 6.04 0.20
C CYS A 52 -5.81 7.52 0.11
N PRO A 53 -4.85 8.47 0.16
CA PRO A 53 -5.15 9.91 0.11
C PRO A 53 -5.80 10.42 -1.18
N LYS A 54 -5.80 9.62 -2.26
CA LYS A 54 -6.45 9.98 -3.54
C LYS A 54 -7.93 9.60 -3.60
N CYS A 55 -8.36 8.76 -2.67
CA CYS A 55 -9.72 8.29 -2.52
C CYS A 55 -10.49 9.21 -1.59
#